data_AF-A0A7Y0N306-F1
#
_entry.id   AF-A0A7Y0N306-F1
#
_cell.length_a   1.000
_cell.length_b   1.000
_cell.length_c   1.000
_cell.angle_alpha   90.00
_cell.angle_beta   90.00
_cell.angle_gamma   90.00
#
_symmetry.space_group_name_H-M   'P 1'
#
loop_
_entity.id
_entity.type
_entity.pdbx_description
1 polymer ?
#
loop_
_entity_poly.entity_id
_entity_poly.type
_entity_poly.pdbx_seq_one_letter_code
_entity_poly.pdbx_strand_id
1 'polypeptide(L)'
;ALIASLLFPMLATVLWYLLDIFLVPLSWSVRYAIGTWQPISAEWTFVIAVGSVVRVLRHVMPRHVWMFVCVIVVMTGLFPKQDNQTWRIDVLDVGHGLAVLVEKEGRVLLYDTGKAWHNGSIAEQVITPVLHRRGYSSVDTMILSHADNDHAGGRKVIEQYF
;
A
#
# COMPACT_ATOMS: atom_id res chain seq x y z
N ALA A 1 -16.42 16.55 -16.90
CA ALA A 1 -16.32 15.91 -18.23
C ALA A 1 -17.33 14.76 -18.36
N LEU A 2 -17.32 13.74 -17.49
CA LEU A 2 -18.14 12.52 -17.61
C LEU A 2 -19.67 12.76 -17.63
N ILE A 3 -20.20 13.65 -16.77
CA ILE A 3 -21.63 14.02 -16.80
C ILE A 3 -21.94 14.88 -18.04
N ALA A 4 -21.02 15.78 -18.42
CA ALA A 4 -21.17 16.62 -19.60
C ALA A 4 -21.17 15.80 -20.90
N SER A 5 -20.46 14.67 -20.98
CA SER A 5 -20.51 13.80 -22.17
C SER A 5 -21.88 13.18 -22.43
N LEU A 6 -22.72 13.03 -21.39
CA LEU A 6 -24.09 12.55 -21.54
C LEU A 6 -25.08 13.65 -21.99
N LEU A 7 -24.84 14.90 -21.58
CA LEU A 7 -25.84 15.98 -21.68
C LEU A 7 -25.44 17.13 -22.61
N PHE A 8 -24.14 17.42 -22.74
CA PHE A 8 -23.59 18.57 -23.45
C PHE A 8 -22.28 18.22 -24.18
N PRO A 9 -22.34 17.55 -25.34
CA PRO A 9 -21.16 17.00 -26.02
C PRO A 9 -20.07 18.03 -26.33
N MET A 10 -20.44 19.23 -26.80
CA MET A 10 -19.48 20.28 -27.15
C MET A 10 -18.72 20.81 -25.92
N LEU A 11 -19.42 20.98 -24.79
CA LEU A 11 -18.80 21.36 -23.52
C LEU A 11 -17.92 20.22 -22.99
N ALA A 12 -18.35 18.97 -23.15
CA ALA A 12 -17.58 17.80 -22.74
C ALA A 12 -16.21 17.74 -23.43
N THR A 13 -16.16 18.02 -24.75
CA THR A 13 -14.90 18.04 -25.51
C THR A 13 -13.93 19.07 -24.95
N VAL A 14 -14.39 20.29 -24.64
CA VAL A 14 -13.54 21.33 -24.04
C VAL A 14 -13.04 20.88 -22.66
N LEU A 15 -13.91 20.29 -21.83
CA LEU A 15 -13.54 19.81 -20.50
C LEU A 15 -12.55 18.64 -20.55
N TRP A 16 -12.68 17.72 -21.51
CA TRP A 16 -11.72 16.64 -21.73
C TRP A 16 -10.37 17.18 -22.17
N TYR A 17 -10.34 18.13 -23.11
CA TYR A 17 -9.10 18.75 -23.56
C TYR A 17 -8.36 19.50 -22.44
N LEU A 18 -9.10 20.24 -21.60
CA LEU A 18 -8.52 20.90 -20.43
C LEU A 18 -7.96 19.87 -19.43
N LEU A 19 -8.71 18.80 -19.16
CA LEU A 19 -8.26 17.73 -18.27
C LEU A 19 -6.95 17.09 -18.78
N ASP A 20 -6.86 16.81 -20.08
CA ASP A 20 -5.65 16.26 -20.69
C ASP A 20 -4.45 17.20 -20.47
N ILE A 21 -4.62 18.52 -20.71
CA ILE A 21 -3.56 19.50 -20.43
C ILE A 21 -3.13 19.46 -18.96
N PHE A 22 -4.08 19.39 -18.03
CA PHE A 22 -3.75 19.31 -16.59
C PHE A 22 -3.03 18.00 -16.23
N LEU A 23 -3.31 16.90 -16.91
CA LEU A 23 -2.67 15.61 -16.66
C LEU A 23 -1.32 15.46 -17.36
N VAL A 24 -1.01 16.25 -18.39
CA VAL A 24 0.28 16.17 -19.11
C VAL A 24 1.49 16.27 -18.16
N PRO A 25 1.62 17.29 -17.28
CA PRO A 25 2.75 17.38 -16.36
C PRO A 25 2.85 16.19 -15.41
N LEU A 26 1.70 15.71 -14.89
CA LEU A 26 1.65 14.54 -14.03
C LEU A 26 2.14 13.30 -14.78
N SER A 27 1.61 13.04 -15.98
CA SER A 27 1.97 11.89 -16.80
C SER A 27 3.44 11.90 -17.23
N TRP A 28 4.02 13.09 -17.44
CA TRP A 28 5.44 13.26 -17.71
C TRP A 28 6.27 12.93 -16.46
N SER A 29 5.89 13.46 -15.30
CA SER A 29 6.63 13.23 -14.03
C SER A 29 6.59 11.78 -13.56
N VAL A 30 5.46 11.08 -13.73
CA VAL A 30 5.28 9.68 -13.28
C VAL A 30 6.27 8.74 -13.96
N ARG A 31 6.69 9.03 -15.20
CA ARG A 31 7.70 8.22 -15.92
C ARG A 31 9.03 8.17 -15.19
N TYR A 32 9.39 9.24 -14.46
CA TYR A 32 10.61 9.32 -13.66
C TYR A 32 10.43 8.74 -12.25
N ALA A 33 9.19 8.48 -11.82
CA ALA A 33 8.89 7.83 -10.56
C ALA A 33 8.92 6.30 -10.64
N ILE A 34 8.98 5.73 -11.84
CA ILE A 34 9.07 4.27 -12.02
C ILE A 34 10.38 3.79 -11.39
N GLY A 35 10.29 2.87 -10.43
CA GLY A 35 11.44 2.34 -9.67
C GLY A 35 11.84 3.17 -8.45
N THR A 36 11.28 4.36 -8.23
CA THR A 36 11.51 5.13 -6.98
C THR A 36 10.57 4.70 -5.85
N TRP A 37 9.52 3.94 -6.17
CA TRP A 37 8.58 3.38 -5.18
C TRP A 37 9.29 2.28 -4.39
N GLN A 38 9.74 2.62 -3.18
CA GLN A 38 10.31 1.66 -2.26
C GLN A 38 9.19 1.10 -1.35
N PRO A 39 9.04 -0.22 -1.23
CA PRO A 39 8.10 -0.82 -0.30
C PRO A 39 8.63 -0.66 1.12
N ILE A 40 8.20 0.40 1.80
CA ILE A 40 8.57 0.68 3.19
C ILE A 40 7.42 0.20 4.08
N SER A 41 7.75 -0.52 5.16
CA SER A 41 6.74 -0.99 6.12
C SER A 41 6.02 0.18 6.80
N ALA A 42 4.86 -0.09 7.44
CA ALA A 42 4.11 0.94 8.13
C ALA A 42 4.91 1.60 9.26
N GLU A 43 5.73 0.83 9.96
CA GLU A 43 6.57 1.28 11.07
C GLU A 43 7.63 2.27 10.57
N TRP A 44 8.36 1.91 9.52
CA TRP A 44 9.36 2.79 8.92
C TRP A 44 8.74 4.03 8.29
N THR A 45 7.56 3.89 7.67
CA THR A 45 6.80 5.04 7.15
C THR A 45 6.46 6.01 8.28
N PHE A 46 6.00 5.50 9.42
CA PHE A 46 5.72 6.31 10.60
C PHE A 46 6.98 7.00 11.14
N VAL A 47 8.11 6.28 11.28
CA VAL A 47 9.39 6.84 11.74
C VAL A 47 9.85 7.98 10.82
N ILE A 48 9.80 7.79 9.50
CA ILE A 48 10.20 8.81 8.53
C ILE A 48 9.26 10.03 8.59
N ALA A 49 7.95 9.80 8.66
CA ALA A 49 6.96 10.88 8.78
C ALA A 49 7.17 11.69 10.06
N VAL A 50 7.31 11.03 11.22
CA VAL A 50 7.58 11.67 12.50
C VAL A 50 8.90 12.42 12.46
N GLY A 51 9.98 11.82 11.95
CA GLY A 51 11.28 12.47 11.82
C GLY A 51 11.24 13.72 10.93
N SER A 52 10.46 13.69 9.85
CA SER A 52 10.26 14.83 8.95
C SER A 52 9.51 15.96 9.64
N VAL A 53 8.41 15.65 10.33
CA VAL A 53 7.64 16.61 11.13
C VAL A 53 8.51 17.20 12.23
N VAL A 54 9.27 16.36 12.94
CA VAL A 54 10.17 16.78 14.00
C VAL A 54 11.21 17.77 13.49
N ARG A 55 11.81 17.48 12.33
CA ARG A 55 12.80 18.34 11.70
C ARG A 55 12.22 19.72 11.37
N VAL A 56 11.01 19.78 10.80
CA VAL A 56 10.32 21.04 10.48
C VAL A 56 9.97 21.81 11.75
N LEU A 57 9.33 21.15 12.73
CA LEU A 57 8.91 21.78 13.98
C LEU A 57 10.09 22.25 14.84
N ARG A 58 11.29 21.66 14.68
CA ARG A 58 12.52 22.11 15.36
C ARG A 58 12.90 23.54 14.98
N HIS A 59 12.56 23.96 13.76
CA HIS A 59 12.85 25.30 13.28
C HIS A 59 11.79 26.33 13.69
N VAL A 60 10.59 25.89 14.09
CA VAL A 60 9.44 26.76 14.37
C VAL A 60 9.17 26.88 15.87
N MET A 61 9.46 25.85 16.67
CA MET A 61 9.05 25.77 18.07
C MET A 61 10.20 26.05 19.05
N PRO A 62 9.94 26.73 20.19
CA PRO A 62 10.95 26.98 21.21
C PRO A 62 11.32 25.71 22.00
N ARG A 63 12.55 25.71 22.58
CA ARG A 63 13.16 24.52 23.21
C ARG A 63 12.33 23.88 24.33
N HIS A 64 11.58 24.65 25.11
CA HIS A 64 10.78 24.11 26.21
C HIS A 64 9.58 23.28 25.71
N VAL A 65 8.97 23.66 24.59
CA VAL A 65 7.89 22.86 23.97
C VAL A 65 8.44 21.55 23.44
N TRP A 66 9.65 21.57 22.88
CA TRP A 66 10.37 20.35 22.48
C TRP A 66 10.60 19.37 23.63
N MET A 67 11.06 19.87 24.79
CA MET A 67 11.24 19.02 25.97
C MET A 67 9.91 18.40 26.43
N PHE A 68 8.83 19.18 26.41
CA PHE A 68 7.50 18.70 26.79
C PHE A 68 6.98 17.61 25.83
N VAL A 69 7.11 17.82 24.51
CA VAL A 69 6.74 16.82 23.50
C VAL A 69 7.57 15.55 23.65
N CYS A 70 8.89 15.66 23.86
CA CYS A 70 9.74 14.50 24.10
C CYS A 70 9.29 13.70 25.33
N VAL A 71 8.94 14.37 26.43
CA VAL A 71 8.43 13.71 27.64
C VAL A 71 7.11 12.97 27.33
N ILE A 72 6.16 13.59 26.62
CA ILE A 72 4.90 12.93 26.22
C ILE A 72 5.15 11.69 25.36
N VAL A 73 6.05 11.79 24.38
CA VAL A 73 6.39 10.66 23.48
C VAL A 73 7.04 9.53 24.27
N VAL A 74 7.98 9.83 25.17
CA VAL A 74 8.60 8.80 26.03
C VAL A 74 7.56 8.15 26.94
N MET A 75 6.69 8.95 27.58
CA MET A 75 5.65 8.45 28.47
C MET A 75 4.64 7.55 27.75
N THR A 76 4.28 7.87 26.50
CA THR A 76 3.38 7.03 25.70
C THR A 76 4.08 5.78 25.14
N GLY A 77 5.37 5.85 24.81
CA GLY A 77 6.18 4.71 24.35
C GLY A 77 6.46 3.66 25.43
N LEU A 78 6.43 4.03 26.71
CA LEU A 78 6.62 3.11 27.85
C LEU A 78 5.42 2.16 28.08
N PHE A 79 4.27 2.44 27.47
CA PHE A 79 3.09 1.59 27.51
C PHE A 79 2.78 1.07 26.10
N PRO A 80 3.61 0.16 25.55
CA PRO A 80 3.32 -0.42 24.25
C PRO A 80 1.95 -1.08 24.31
N LYS A 81 1.08 -0.71 23.39
CA LYS A 81 -0.19 -1.39 23.21
C LYS A 81 0.14 -2.82 22.82
N GLN A 82 -0.15 -3.76 23.70
CA GLN A 82 0.01 -5.18 23.41
C GLN A 82 -0.98 -5.53 22.30
N ASP A 83 -0.46 -5.84 21.11
CA ASP A 83 -1.30 -6.36 20.04
C ASP A 83 -1.67 -7.80 20.38
N ASN A 84 -2.84 -7.95 21.00
CA ASN A 84 -3.38 -9.24 21.41
C ASN A 84 -4.05 -9.98 20.23
N GLN A 85 -3.91 -9.51 18.99
CA GLN A 85 -4.38 -10.25 17.81
C GLN A 85 -3.47 -11.44 17.54
N THR A 86 -3.75 -12.54 18.23
CA THR A 86 -3.07 -13.83 18.07
C THR A 86 -3.26 -14.43 16.69
N TRP A 87 -4.34 -14.07 15.99
CA TRP A 87 -4.63 -14.48 14.62
C TRP A 87 -5.49 -13.45 13.88
N ARG A 88 -5.41 -13.47 12.55
CA ARG A 88 -6.15 -12.61 11.62
C ARG A 88 -6.39 -13.34 10.31
N ILE A 89 -7.52 -13.02 9.66
CA ILE A 89 -7.85 -13.48 8.30
C ILE A 89 -8.37 -12.28 7.51
N ASP A 90 -7.79 -12.02 6.34
CA ASP A 90 -8.29 -11.04 5.39
C ASP A 90 -8.60 -11.69 4.05
N VAL A 91 -9.82 -11.48 3.58
CA VAL A 91 -10.16 -11.71 2.17
C VAL A 91 -9.80 -10.44 1.42
N LEU A 92 -8.78 -10.52 0.56
CA LEU A 92 -8.28 -9.35 -0.16
C LEU A 92 -9.23 -9.03 -1.32
N ASP A 93 -9.45 -7.74 -1.57
CA ASP A 93 -10.24 -7.30 -2.73
C ASP A 93 -9.39 -7.44 -4.00
N VAL A 94 -9.66 -8.50 -4.75
CA VAL A 94 -8.93 -8.89 -5.96
C VAL A 94 -9.80 -8.83 -7.22
N GLY A 95 -11.03 -8.33 -7.10
CA GLY A 95 -12.02 -8.35 -8.16
C GLY A 95 -12.47 -9.77 -8.52
N HIS A 96 -11.93 -10.31 -9.61
CA HIS A 96 -12.27 -11.66 -10.10
C HIS A 96 -11.21 -12.67 -9.66
N GLY A 97 -11.64 -13.75 -9.00
CA GLY A 97 -10.77 -14.76 -8.41
C GLY A 97 -10.79 -14.74 -6.88
N LEU A 98 -9.72 -15.21 -6.25
CA LEU A 98 -9.58 -15.24 -4.79
C LEU A 98 -8.14 -14.92 -4.34
N ALA A 99 -8.01 -14.23 -3.22
CA ALA A 99 -6.80 -14.24 -2.38
C ALA A 99 -7.19 -14.02 -0.92
N VAL A 100 -6.76 -14.92 -0.04
CA VAL A 100 -7.01 -14.85 1.40
C VAL A 100 -5.69 -14.90 2.14
N LEU A 101 -5.46 -13.92 3.00
CA LEU A 101 -4.29 -13.84 3.86
C LEU A 101 -4.67 -14.27 5.27
N VAL A 102 -3.97 -15.26 5.81
CA VAL A 102 -4.14 -15.73 7.19
C VAL A 102 -2.85 -15.47 7.94
N GLU A 103 -2.94 -14.79 9.07
CA GLU A 103 -1.80 -14.53 9.93
C GLU A 103 -2.05 -15.13 11.31
N LYS A 104 -1.04 -15.78 11.88
CA LYS A 104 -1.12 -16.28 13.24
C LYS A 104 0.27 -16.37 13.84
N GLU A 105 0.45 -15.77 15.02
CA GLU A 105 1.73 -15.84 15.76
C GLU A 105 2.95 -15.45 14.90
N GLY A 106 2.78 -14.43 14.04
CA GLY A 106 3.84 -13.95 13.13
C GLY A 106 4.09 -14.82 11.90
N ARG A 107 3.30 -15.88 11.68
CA ARG A 107 3.32 -16.70 10.47
C ARG A 107 2.23 -16.31 9.49
N VAL A 108 2.51 -16.46 8.21
CA VAL A 108 1.65 -16.07 7.10
C VAL A 108 1.29 -17.27 6.24
N LEU A 109 0.00 -17.48 6.04
CA LEU A 109 -0.54 -18.37 5.02
C LEU A 109 -1.28 -17.54 3.98
N LEU A 110 -0.96 -17.77 2.70
CA LEU A 110 -1.65 -17.18 1.56
C LEU A 110 -2.44 -18.27 0.84
N TYR A 111 -3.76 -18.09 0.73
CA TYR A 111 -4.65 -18.96 -0.02
C TYR A 111 -5.11 -18.25 -1.30
N ASP A 112 -4.71 -18.78 -2.44
CA ASP A 112 -4.83 -18.17 -3.77
C ASP A 112 -4.15 -16.78 -3.89
N THR A 113 -3.96 -16.34 -5.14
CA THR A 113 -3.11 -15.19 -5.49
C THR A 113 -3.78 -14.21 -6.45
N GLY A 114 -5.04 -14.46 -6.79
CA GLY A 114 -5.79 -13.68 -7.77
C GLY A 114 -5.24 -13.77 -9.20
N LYS A 115 -5.80 -12.92 -10.06
CA LYS A 115 -5.53 -12.87 -11.50
C LYS A 115 -4.15 -12.30 -11.84
N ALA A 116 -3.50 -12.85 -12.87
CA ALA A 116 -2.43 -12.18 -13.61
C ALA A 116 -2.84 -11.80 -15.04
N TRP A 117 -2.15 -10.81 -15.60
CA TRP A 117 -2.27 -10.32 -16.97
C TRP A 117 -0.88 -9.94 -17.52
N HIS A 118 -0.83 -9.51 -18.78
CA HIS A 118 0.42 -9.36 -19.53
C HIS A 118 1.52 -8.57 -18.81
N ASN A 119 1.15 -7.49 -18.12
CA ASN A 119 2.09 -6.56 -17.47
C ASN A 119 1.78 -6.36 -15.98
N GLY A 120 1.19 -7.35 -15.31
CA GLY A 120 0.93 -7.25 -13.88
C GLY A 120 0.10 -8.38 -13.30
N SER A 121 -0.07 -8.35 -12.00
CA SER A 121 -0.84 -9.32 -11.23
C SER A 121 -1.49 -8.70 -10.00
N ILE A 122 -2.53 -9.36 -9.50
CA ILE A 122 -3.10 -9.07 -8.17
C ILE A 122 -2.03 -9.21 -7.09
N ALA A 123 -1.12 -10.17 -7.22
CA ALA A 123 -0.01 -10.31 -6.29
C ALA A 123 0.82 -9.03 -6.17
N GLU A 124 1.22 -8.43 -7.30
CA GLU A 124 2.00 -7.18 -7.30
C GLU A 124 1.18 -5.98 -6.79
N GLN A 125 -0.10 -5.90 -7.14
CA GLN A 125 -0.92 -4.71 -6.87
C GLN A 125 -1.54 -4.69 -5.47
N VAL A 126 -1.82 -5.86 -4.89
CA VAL A 126 -2.59 -5.99 -3.65
C VAL A 126 -1.81 -6.77 -2.60
N ILE A 127 -1.37 -7.99 -2.92
CA ILE A 127 -0.82 -8.92 -1.93
C ILE A 127 0.54 -8.43 -1.41
N THR A 128 1.49 -8.15 -2.30
CA THR A 128 2.84 -7.70 -1.97
C THR A 128 2.84 -6.39 -1.16
N PRO A 129 2.07 -5.34 -1.53
CA PRO A 129 1.95 -4.15 -0.70
C PRO A 129 1.39 -4.42 0.70
N VAL A 130 0.41 -5.33 0.81
CA VAL A 130 -0.17 -5.70 2.11
C VAL A 130 0.86 -6.42 2.99
N LEU A 131 1.60 -7.38 2.45
CA LEU A 131 2.65 -8.11 3.17
C LEU A 131 3.76 -7.18 3.65
N HIS A 132 4.30 -6.33 2.76
CA HIS A 132 5.34 -5.36 3.10
C HIS A 132 4.87 -4.34 4.14
N ARG A 133 3.63 -3.84 3.99
CA ARG A 133 3.06 -2.88 4.96
C ARG A 133 2.99 -3.47 6.36
N ARG A 134 2.77 -4.78 6.47
CA ARG A 134 2.71 -5.53 7.75
C ARG A 134 4.07 -6.07 8.20
N GLY A 135 5.14 -5.76 7.47
CA GLY A 135 6.49 -6.15 7.85
C GLY A 135 6.85 -7.62 7.61
N TYR A 136 6.05 -8.37 6.84
CA TYR A 136 6.43 -9.73 6.45
C TYR A 136 7.42 -9.71 5.29
N SER A 137 8.43 -10.56 5.39
CA SER A 137 9.44 -10.79 4.36
C SER A 137 9.35 -12.18 3.73
N SER A 138 8.38 -12.99 4.16
CA SER A 138 8.17 -14.36 3.66
C SER A 138 6.73 -14.81 3.85
N VAL A 139 6.30 -15.79 3.04
CA VAL A 139 5.01 -16.49 3.19
C VAL A 139 5.29 -17.93 3.61
N ASP A 140 4.93 -18.30 4.84
CA ASP A 140 5.21 -19.63 5.39
C ASP A 140 4.47 -20.76 4.65
N THR A 141 3.29 -20.47 4.10
CA THR A 141 2.49 -21.46 3.38
C THR A 141 1.68 -20.79 2.28
N MET A 142 1.79 -21.30 1.05
CA MET A 142 0.93 -20.90 -0.06
C MET A 142 0.07 -22.08 -0.49
N ILE A 143 -1.25 -21.92 -0.44
CA ILE A 143 -2.23 -22.90 -0.91
C ILE A 143 -2.89 -22.34 -2.15
N LEU A 144 -2.90 -23.12 -3.24
CA LEU A 144 -3.65 -22.80 -4.43
C LEU A 144 -4.81 -23.79 -4.54
N SER A 145 -6.03 -23.26 -4.64
CA SER A 145 -7.24 -24.07 -4.79
C SER A 145 -7.23 -24.86 -6.10
N HIS A 146 -6.78 -24.23 -7.18
CA HIS A 146 -6.55 -24.81 -8.50
C HIS A 146 -5.63 -23.92 -9.34
N ALA A 147 -5.32 -24.35 -10.57
CA ALA A 147 -4.31 -23.73 -11.42
C ALA A 147 -4.83 -22.62 -12.35
N ASP A 148 -6.12 -22.26 -12.28
CA ASP A 148 -6.69 -21.25 -13.16
C ASP A 148 -6.11 -19.88 -12.84
N ASN A 149 -6.00 -19.03 -13.87
CA ASN A 149 -5.25 -17.79 -13.78
C ASN A 149 -5.82 -16.81 -12.74
N ASP A 150 -7.13 -16.82 -12.48
CA ASP A 150 -7.78 -16.00 -11.46
C ASP A 150 -7.55 -16.49 -10.03
N HIS A 151 -6.92 -17.65 -9.83
CA HIS A 151 -6.53 -18.17 -8.53
C HIS A 151 -5.00 -18.30 -8.38
N ALA A 152 -4.31 -18.82 -9.40
CA ALA A 152 -2.88 -19.08 -9.39
C ALA A 152 -2.04 -18.03 -10.15
N GLY A 153 -2.66 -16.96 -10.68
CA GLY A 153 -1.99 -16.00 -11.56
C GLY A 153 -0.80 -15.30 -10.91
N GLY A 154 -0.92 -14.96 -9.61
CA GLY A 154 0.13 -14.29 -8.84
C GLY A 154 1.19 -15.21 -8.23
N ARG A 155 1.08 -16.54 -8.39
CA ARG A 155 1.98 -17.53 -7.75
C ARG A 155 3.46 -17.19 -7.90
N LYS A 156 3.92 -16.98 -9.14
CA LYS A 156 5.34 -16.75 -9.43
C LYS A 156 5.89 -15.48 -8.79
N VAL A 157 5.04 -14.45 -8.67
CA VAL A 157 5.40 -13.19 -8.01
C VAL A 157 5.66 -13.48 -6.54
N ILE A 158 4.74 -14.18 -5.87
CA ILE A 158 4.89 -14.50 -4.44
C ILE A 158 6.16 -15.32 -4.22
N GLU A 159 6.39 -16.40 -4.99
CA GLU A 159 7.60 -17.25 -4.90
C GLU A 159 8.92 -16.50 -5.16
N GLN A 160 8.88 -15.39 -5.90
CA GLN A 160 10.05 -14.59 -6.20
C GLN A 160 10.38 -13.57 -5.09
N TYR A 161 9.36 -13.04 -4.41
CA TYR A 161 9.50 -11.92 -3.48
C TYR A 161 9.41 -12.30 -1.99
N PHE A 162 8.86 -13.48 -1.66
CA PHE A 162 8.59 -13.95 -0.28
C PHE A 162 8.90 -15.44 -0.13
#